data_AF-A0A8D9CV06-F1
#
_entry.id   AF-A0A8D9CV06-F1
#
_cell.length_a   1.000
_cell.length_b   1.000
_cell.length_c   1.000
_cell.angle_alpha   90.00
_cell.angle_beta   90.00
_cell.angle_gamma   90.00
#
_symmetry.space_group_name_H-M   'P 1'
#
loop_
_entity.id
_entity.type
_entity.pdbx_description
1 polymer ?
#
loop_
_entity_poly.entity_id
_entity_poly.type
_entity_poly.pdbx_seq_one_letter_code
_entity_poly.pdbx_strand_id
1 'polypeptide(L)' 'IEGDEHSATPLRIPGRIFAVEHEPVGFRITPYHKPYAIRQILNALDPEEVDTIRGSPFGELVEIGEKRSFS' A
#
# COMPACT_ATOMS: atom_id res chain seq x y z
N ILE A 1 20.49 -25.43 23.11
CA ILE A 1 21.19 -24.40 22.33
C ILE A 1 20.46 -24.34 21.01
N GLU A 2 19.66 -23.27 20.91
CA GLU A 2 19.10 -22.57 19.74
C GLU A 2 18.76 -23.38 18.47
N GLY A 3 17.47 -23.36 18.13
CA GLY A 3 16.92 -23.91 16.90
C GLY A 3 16.88 -22.89 15.76
N ASP A 4 16.87 -23.44 14.54
CA ASP A 4 16.51 -22.84 13.26
C ASP A 4 17.10 -21.45 12.93
N GLU A 5 18.38 -21.48 12.55
CA GLU A 5 18.90 -20.56 11.54
C GLU A 5 18.06 -20.73 10.27
N HIS A 6 17.24 -19.72 9.99
CA HIS A 6 16.56 -19.53 8.72
C HIS A 6 17.58 -19.60 7.58
N SER A 7 17.67 -20.77 6.94
CA SER A 7 18.39 -20.97 5.68
C SER A 7 17.59 -20.33 4.54
N ALA A 8 17.37 -19.01 4.63
CA ALA A 8 16.99 -18.23 3.48
C ALA A 8 18.16 -18.35 2.50
N THR A 9 17.94 -19.09 1.41
CA THR A 9 18.85 -19.11 0.27
C THR A 9 19.16 -17.65 -0.06
N PRO A 10 20.44 -17.24 -0.16
CA PRO A 10 20.76 -15.84 -0.42
C PRO A 10 20.01 -15.41 -1.68
N LEU A 11 19.04 -14.50 -1.49
CA LEU A 11 18.19 -14.03 -2.57
C LEU A 11 19.10 -13.47 -3.65
N ARG A 12 19.15 -14.12 -4.81
CA ARG A 12 19.91 -13.64 -5.96
C ARG A 12 19.17 -12.45 -6.55
N ILE A 13 19.41 -11.28 -5.97
CA ILE A 13 18.90 -10.01 -6.51
C ILE A 13 19.56 -9.78 -7.87
N PRO A 14 18.80 -9.52 -8.93
CA PRO A 14 19.39 -9.17 -10.22
C PRO A 14 20.21 -7.88 -10.08
N GLY A 15 21.31 -7.76 -10.82
CA GLY A 15 22.16 -6.56 -10.78
C GLY A 15 21.42 -5.27 -11.16
N ARG A 16 20.23 -5.39 -11.76
CA ARG A 16 19.32 -4.28 -12.02
C ARG A 16 17.86 -4.76 -11.89
N ILE A 17 17.07 -4.04 -11.10
CA ILE A 17 15.64 -4.33 -10.87
C ILE A 17 14.78 -3.64 -11.96
N PHE A 18 15.19 -2.46 -12.42
CA PHE A 18 14.46 -1.66 -13.40
C PHE A 18 15.03 -1.82 -14.83
N ALA A 19 14.20 -1.56 -15.83
CA ALA A 19 14.70 -1.44 -17.20
C ALA A 19 15.65 -0.24 -17.33
N VAL A 20 16.52 -0.26 -18.34
CA VAL A 20 17.38 0.88 -18.69
C VAL A 20 16.49 2.10 -18.91
N GLU A 21 16.82 3.22 -18.27
CA GLU A 21 16.07 4.49 -18.31
C GLU A 21 14.65 4.48 -17.71
N HIS A 22 14.22 3.37 -17.10
CA HIS A 22 12.97 3.30 -16.34
C HIS A 22 13.21 3.27 -14.81
N GLU A 23 14.33 3.85 -14.39
CA GLU A 23 14.57 4.05 -12.97
C GLU A 23 13.57 5.08 -12.43
N PRO A 24 13.02 4.87 -11.22
CA PRO A 24 12.11 5.83 -10.63
C PRO A 24 12.84 7.16 -10.45
N VAL A 25 12.45 8.14 -11.26
CA VAL A 25 13.00 9.51 -11.26
C VAL A 25 12.51 10.26 -10.03
N GLY A 26 13.09 9.95 -8.87
CA GLY A 26 13.11 10.81 -7.68
C GLY A 26 11.77 11.30 -7.11
N PHE A 27 10.63 10.85 -7.65
CA PHE A 27 9.31 11.24 -7.18
C PHE A 27 9.05 10.54 -5.86
N ARG A 28 9.56 11.16 -4.80
CA ARG A 28 9.12 10.87 -3.44
C ARG A 28 7.68 11.33 -3.37
N ILE A 29 6.75 10.40 -3.56
CA ILE A 29 5.41 10.57 -3.04
C ILE A 29 5.61 10.65 -1.52
N THR A 30 5.58 11.86 -0.97
CA THR A 30 5.57 11.98 0.47
C THR A 30 4.27 11.31 0.92
N PRO A 31 4.32 10.35 1.85
CA PRO A 31 3.13 9.70 2.38
C PRO A 31 2.29 10.66 3.25
N TYR A 32 2.49 11.98 3.12
CA TYR A 32 1.50 13.01 3.46
C TYR A 32 0.32 12.91 2.49
N HIS A 33 -0.30 11.75 2.57
CA HIS A 33 -1.67 11.50 2.22
C HIS A 33 -2.47 12.70 2.76
N LYS A 34 -3.17 13.43 1.87
CA LYS A 34 -4.18 14.37 2.36
C LYS A 34 -5.05 13.54 3.31
N PRO A 35 -5.24 13.90 4.59
CA PRO A 35 -5.89 13.05 5.59
C PRO A 35 -7.31 12.59 5.17
N TYR A 36 -7.86 13.22 4.12
CA TYR A 36 -9.17 12.96 3.56
C TYR A 36 -9.17 12.37 2.15
N ALA A 37 -8.02 12.08 1.52
CA ALA A 37 -7.99 11.59 0.13
C ALA A 37 -8.72 10.25 -0.05
N ILE A 38 -8.48 9.29 0.86
CA ILE A 38 -9.18 7.99 0.85
C ILE A 38 -10.67 8.22 1.03
N ARG A 39 -11.08 9.05 1.99
CA ARG A 39 -12.50 9.35 2.19
C ARG A 39 -13.12 10.04 0.97
N GLN A 40 -12.41 10.95 0.31
CA GLN A 40 -12.92 11.61 -0.89
C GLN A 40 -13.09 10.63 -2.05
N ILE A 41 -12.17 9.67 -2.19
CA ILE A 41 -12.29 8.59 -3.18
C ILE A 41 -13.50 7.73 -2.84
N LEU A 42 -13.63 7.25 -1.61
CA LEU A 42 -14.76 6.42 -1.18
C LEU A 42 -16.12 7.13 -1.33
N ASN A 43 -16.19 8.44 -1.07
CA ASN A 43 -17.41 9.24 -1.24
C ASN A 43 -17.82 9.44 -2.71
N ALA A 44 -16.91 9.23 -3.67
CA ALA A 44 -17.20 9.35 -5.09
C ALA A 44 -17.69 8.04 -5.71
N LEU A 45 -17.62 6.93 -4.96
CA LEU A 45 -18.04 5.61 -5.40
C LEU A 45 -19.49 5.33 -5.00
N ASP A 46 -20.14 4.46 -5.77
CA ASP A 46 -21.45 3.93 -5.40
C ASP A 46 -21.33 2.98 -4.19
N PRO A 47 -22.40 2.82 -3.37
CA PRO A 47 -22.36 1.98 -2.18
C PRO A 47 -21.93 0.53 -2.46
N GLU A 48 -22.36 -0.04 -3.59
CA GLU A 48 -22.01 -1.40 -4.01
C GLU A 48 -20.52 -1.55 -4.34
N GLU A 49 -19.89 -0.51 -4.90
CA GLU A 49 -18.45 -0.49 -5.18
C GLU A 49 -17.64 -0.41 -3.87
N VAL A 50 -18.13 0.36 -2.89
CA VAL A 50 -17.51 0.44 -1.56
C VAL A 50 -17.58 -0.91 -0.84
N ASP A 51 -18.72 -1.61 -0.92
CA ASP A 51 -18.88 -2.95 -0.35
C ASP A 51 -17.97 -3.99 -1.03
N THR A 52 -17.79 -3.87 -2.34
CA THR A 52 -16.84 -4.69 -3.11
C THR A 52 -15.41 -4.48 -2.60
N ILE A 53 -14.99 -3.22 -2.37
CA ILE A 53 -13.66 -2.90 -1.83
C ILE A 53 -13.51 -3.44 -0.41
N ARG A 54 -14.56 -3.34 0.42
CA ARG A 54 -14.55 -3.85 1.80
C ARG A 54 -14.33 -5.36 1.87
N GLY A 55 -14.87 -6.12 0.91
CA GLY A 55 -14.66 -7.58 0.81
C GLY A 55 -13.32 -7.99 0.19
N SER A 56 -12.52 -7.03 -0.29
CA SER A 56 -11.24 -7.28 -0.96
C SER A 56 -10.05 -7.12 0.01
N PRO A 57 -8.81 -7.44 -0.41
CA PRO A 57 -7.61 -7.12 0.35
C PRO A 57 -7.42 -5.63 0.68
N PHE A 58 -8.19 -4.75 0.03
CA PHE A 58 -8.20 -3.30 0.27
C PHE A 58 -9.21 -2.84 1.33
N GLY A 59 -9.90 -3.76 2.03
CA GLY A 59 -10.89 -3.39 3.05
C GLY A 59 -10.35 -2.49 4.16
N GLU A 60 -9.07 -2.64 4.50
CA GLU A 60 -8.37 -1.77 5.47
C GLU A 60 -8.38 -0.29 5.05
N LEU A 61 -8.37 0.02 3.73
CA LEU A 61 -8.49 1.40 3.24
C LEU A 61 -9.84 2.01 3.61
N VAL A 62 -10.91 1.20 3.60
CA VAL A 62 -12.24 1.66 3.99
C VAL A 62 -12.25 2.03 5.47
N GLU A 63 -11.65 1.20 6.33
CA GLU A 63 -11.51 1.49 7.76
C GLU A 63 -10.67 2.75 8.02
N ILE A 64 -9.60 2.97 7.25
CA ILE A 64 -8.75 4.17 7.35
C ILE A 64 -9.53 5.43 6.95
N GLY A 65 -10.41 5.35 5.94
CA GLY A 65 -11.27 6.47 5.54
C GLY A 65 -12.36 6.81 6.57
N GLU A 66 -12.87 5.79 7.27
CA GLU A 66 -13.92 5.90 8.29
C GLU A 66 -13.37 6.37 9.64
N LYS A 67 -12.17 5.92 10.05
CA LYS A 67 -11.51 6.40 11.25
C LYS A 67 -11.23 7.90 11.12
N ARG A 68 -11.87 8.71 11.98
CA ARG A 68 -11.42 10.09 12.20
C ARG A 68 -9.94 10.04 12.59
N SER A 69 -9.10 10.75 11.83
CA SER A 69 -7.75 11.05 12.28
C SER A 69 -7.87 11.71 13.65
N PHE A 70 -7.35 11.05 14.68
CA PHE A 70 -7.25 11.65 16.00
C PHE A 70 -6.33 12.87 15.87
N SER A 71 -6.86 14.04 16.25
CA SER A 71 -6.12 15.29 16.28
C SER A 71 -5.10 15.30 17.41
#